data_AF-A0A4S4KX31-F1
#
_entry.id   AF-A0A4S4KX31-F1
#
_cell.length_a   1.000
_cell.length_b   1.000
_cell.length_c   1.000
_cell.angle_alpha   90.00
_cell.angle_beta   90.00
_cell.angle_gamma   90.00
#
_symmetry.space_group_name_H-M   'P 1'
#
loop_
_entity.id
_entity.type
_entity.pdbx_description
1 polymer ?
#
loop_
_entity_poly.entity_id
_entity_poly.type
_entity_poly.pdbx_seq_one_letter_code
_entity_poly.pdbx_strand_id
1 'polypeptide(L)'
;MFGNAGQTNYASANTALAGLTKAYRNAFCMVVPIITDSAVTLNEDTSTRASRITHLTNWGMTSSELCACIEDGILKLRQDPIWQYIPNFDWNLVQENMGPSSLYAHLVSIEVTDDEVKQAQEPTSVRDVVCRVLSVASEDISMDVPLTAYGLDSLSAASLSYSLNAIVAVSQIQLLADMTLRQLEARLEVQGSPGKKAT
;
A
#
# COMPACT_ATOMS: atom_id res chain seq x y z
N MET A 1 3.28 -8.53 8.78
CA MET A 1 2.99 -7.08 8.87
C MET A 1 3.51 -6.45 7.60
N PHE A 2 2.69 -5.69 6.89
CA PHE A 2 3.16 -4.94 5.73
C PHE A 2 3.96 -3.75 6.25
N GLY A 3 5.27 -3.75 5.99
CA GLY A 3 6.20 -2.82 6.61
C GLY A 3 6.20 -1.46 5.91
N ASN A 4 6.22 -0.39 6.70
CA ASN A 4 6.58 0.93 6.21
C ASN A 4 8.05 1.26 6.58
N ALA A 5 8.85 1.83 5.68
CA ALA A 5 10.24 2.23 5.96
C ALA A 5 10.31 3.21 7.15
N GLY A 6 9.32 4.10 7.30
CA GLY A 6 9.16 4.99 8.45
C GLY A 6 8.60 4.33 9.71
N GLN A 7 8.15 3.07 9.61
CA GLN A 7 7.64 2.27 10.73
C GLN A 7 8.49 1.03 11.03
N THR A 8 9.74 0.96 10.55
CA THR A 8 10.62 -0.20 10.77
C THR A 8 10.75 -0.58 12.26
N ASN A 9 10.86 0.41 13.15
CA ASN A 9 10.90 0.17 14.60
C ASN A 9 9.57 -0.40 15.13
N TYR A 10 8.45 0.15 14.69
CA TYR A 10 7.12 -0.34 15.06
C TYR A 10 6.88 -1.76 14.53
N ALA A 11 7.28 -2.03 13.29
CA ALA A 11 7.09 -3.32 12.64
C ALA A 11 7.98 -4.42 13.23
N SER A 12 9.24 -4.10 13.53
CA SER A 12 10.16 -5.04 14.19
C SER A 12 9.72 -5.35 15.62
N ALA A 13 9.29 -4.36 16.39
CA ALA A 13 8.75 -4.57 17.74
C ALA A 13 7.51 -5.48 17.74
N ASN A 14 6.54 -5.21 16.84
CA ASN A 14 5.33 -6.04 16.73
C ASN A 14 5.62 -7.45 16.21
N THR A 15 6.60 -7.60 15.31
CA THR A 15 7.03 -8.93 14.84
C THR A 15 7.68 -9.73 15.95
N ALA A 16 8.54 -9.10 16.77
CA ALA A 16 9.12 -9.73 17.95
C ALA A 16 8.05 -10.14 18.97
N LEU A 17 7.09 -9.24 19.24
CA LEU A 17 5.93 -9.54 20.11
C LEU A 17 5.13 -10.74 19.58
N ALA A 18 4.84 -10.79 18.28
CA ALA A 18 4.15 -11.92 17.66
C ALA A 18 4.91 -13.25 17.83
N GLY A 19 6.24 -13.21 17.71
CA GLY A 19 7.11 -14.35 17.98
C GLY A 19 7.06 -14.81 19.45
N LEU A 20 7.09 -13.87 20.40
CA LEU A 20 7.00 -14.17 21.83
C LEU A 20 5.64 -14.74 22.23
N THR A 21 4.55 -14.24 21.65
CA THR A 21 3.19 -14.73 21.92
C THR A 21 3.01 -16.20 21.59
N LYS A 22 3.78 -16.74 20.63
CA LYS A 22 3.75 -18.16 20.24
C LYS A 22 4.03 -19.14 21.40
N ALA A 23 4.72 -18.70 22.45
CA ALA A 23 4.97 -19.52 23.63
C ALA A 23 3.72 -19.76 24.50
N TYR A 24 2.67 -18.95 24.32
CA TYR A 24 1.47 -18.99 25.14
C TYR A 24 0.32 -19.65 24.36
N ARG A 25 -0.24 -20.73 24.93
CA ARG A 25 -1.36 -21.45 24.31
C ARG A 25 -2.70 -20.72 24.41
N ASN A 26 -2.79 -19.72 25.27
CA ASN A 26 -3.98 -18.95 25.58
C ASN A 26 -3.87 -17.49 25.12
N ALA A 27 -2.98 -17.18 24.18
CA ALA A 27 -2.83 -15.86 23.61
C ALA A 27 -2.55 -15.95 22.11
N PHE A 28 -2.98 -14.95 21.36
CA PHE A 28 -2.69 -14.82 19.93
C PHE A 28 -2.36 -13.37 19.60
N CYS A 29 -1.60 -13.16 18.53
CA CYS A 29 -1.43 -11.85 17.91
C CYS A 29 -2.35 -11.71 16.71
N MET A 30 -2.85 -10.50 16.46
CA MET A 30 -3.77 -10.22 15.36
C MET A 30 -3.14 -9.25 14.36
N VAL A 31 -3.36 -9.48 13.07
CA VAL A 31 -3.11 -8.46 12.04
C VAL A 31 -4.29 -7.50 12.01
N VAL A 32 -4.02 -6.21 12.22
CA VAL A 32 -5.03 -5.15 12.26
C VAL A 32 -4.69 -4.12 11.18
N PRO A 33 -5.57 -3.85 10.19
CA PRO A 33 -5.38 -2.78 9.23
C PRO A 33 -5.72 -1.43 9.88
N ILE A 34 -5.79 -0.35 9.10
CA ILE A 34 -6.22 0.94 9.65
C ILE A 34 -7.68 0.86 10.15
N ILE A 35 -7.95 1.52 11.27
CA ILE A 35 -9.29 1.62 11.85
C ILE A 35 -9.98 2.88 11.34
N THR A 36 -10.95 2.69 10.44
CA THR A 36 -11.51 3.77 9.61
C THR A 36 -12.36 4.77 10.37
N ASP A 37 -12.96 4.36 11.48
CA ASP A 37 -13.80 5.16 12.37
C ASP A 37 -13.07 5.61 13.65
N SER A 38 -11.73 5.48 13.69
CA SER A 38 -10.94 5.97 14.82
C SER A 38 -10.76 7.49 14.76
N ALA A 39 -10.55 8.12 15.92
CA ALA A 39 -10.28 9.57 15.99
C ALA A 39 -9.02 10.00 15.22
N VAL A 40 -8.10 9.08 14.95
CA VAL A 40 -6.91 9.34 14.12
C VAL A 40 -7.32 9.54 12.66
N THR A 41 -8.31 8.77 12.18
CA THR A 41 -8.84 8.84 10.82
C THR A 41 -9.88 9.95 10.65
N LEU A 42 -10.68 10.23 11.69
CA LEU A 42 -11.78 11.19 11.63
C LEU A 42 -11.37 12.67 11.78
N ASN A 43 -10.21 12.96 12.36
CA ASN A 43 -9.72 14.34 12.55
C ASN A 43 -8.97 14.90 11.32
N GLU A 44 -9.12 14.29 10.14
CA GLU A 44 -8.33 14.59 8.93
C GLU A 44 -8.97 15.63 8.00
N ASP A 45 -9.40 16.78 8.53
CA ASP A 45 -9.94 17.91 7.75
C ASP A 45 -8.88 18.68 6.91
N THR A 46 -7.73 18.07 6.60
CA THR A 46 -6.72 18.65 5.70
C THR A 46 -6.58 17.76 4.47
N SER A 47 -7.01 18.26 3.30
CA SER A 47 -7.01 17.56 2.00
C SER A 47 -5.69 16.86 1.65
N THR A 48 -4.56 17.36 2.13
CA THR A 48 -3.21 16.82 1.91
C THR A 48 -2.82 15.64 2.83
N ARG A 49 -3.60 15.34 3.86
CA ARG A 49 -3.41 14.18 4.77
C ARG A 49 -4.33 13.01 4.42
N ALA A 50 -5.58 13.30 4.04
CA ALA A 50 -6.55 12.30 3.58
C ALA A 50 -6.00 11.46 2.41
N SER A 51 -5.28 12.09 1.49
CA SER A 51 -4.65 11.42 0.35
C SER A 51 -3.55 10.43 0.76
N ARG A 52 -2.88 10.67 1.90
CA ARG A 52 -1.77 9.83 2.41
C ARG A 52 -2.25 8.53 3.00
N ILE A 53 -3.45 8.50 3.58
CA ILE A 53 -4.00 7.30 4.22
C ILE A 53 -4.97 6.54 3.31
N THR A 54 -5.34 7.10 2.16
CA THR A 54 -6.34 6.51 1.25
C THR A 54 -5.98 5.05 0.89
N HIS A 55 -4.70 4.80 0.58
CA HIS A 55 -4.19 3.46 0.28
C HIS A 55 -4.27 2.46 1.47
N LEU A 56 -4.42 2.96 2.70
CA LEU A 56 -4.62 2.16 3.90
C LEU A 56 -6.11 1.98 4.21
N THR A 57 -6.92 3.02 4.01
CA THR A 57 -8.35 3.00 4.34
C THR A 57 -9.17 2.12 3.43
N ASN A 58 -8.76 1.95 2.16
CA ASN A 58 -9.49 1.15 1.17
C ASN A 58 -9.65 -0.33 1.55
N TRP A 59 -8.71 -0.88 2.33
CA TRP A 59 -8.78 -2.24 2.88
C TRP A 59 -8.76 -2.22 4.41
N GLY A 60 -9.14 -1.09 5.00
CA GLY A 60 -9.29 -0.90 6.44
C GLY A 60 -10.49 -1.65 7.03
N MET A 61 -10.70 -1.47 8.33
CA MET A 61 -11.89 -1.98 9.01
C MET A 61 -12.40 -0.96 10.03
N THR A 62 -13.67 -1.03 10.37
CA THR A 62 -14.27 -0.26 11.47
C THR A 62 -13.89 -0.87 12.82
N SER A 63 -14.09 -0.09 13.88
CA SER A 63 -13.92 -0.55 15.27
C SER A 63 -14.88 -1.71 15.60
N SER A 64 -16.08 -1.72 15.00
CA SER A 64 -17.04 -2.82 15.17
C SER A 64 -16.55 -4.11 14.50
N GLU A 65 -16.02 -4.02 13.28
CA GLU A 65 -15.43 -5.18 12.58
C GLU A 65 -14.20 -5.73 13.31
N LEU A 66 -13.38 -4.84 13.88
CA LEU A 66 -12.27 -5.23 14.76
C LEU A 66 -12.77 -6.05 15.96
N CYS A 67 -13.83 -5.59 16.65
CA CYS A 67 -14.43 -6.34 17.76
C CYS A 67 -14.94 -7.72 17.33
N ALA A 68 -15.57 -7.83 16.16
CA ALA A 68 -16.01 -9.12 15.62
C ALA A 68 -14.83 -10.05 15.32
N CYS A 69 -13.72 -9.52 14.80
CA CYS A 69 -12.50 -10.29 14.58
C CYS A 69 -11.86 -10.76 15.90
N ILE A 70 -11.88 -9.92 16.94
CA ILE A 70 -11.40 -10.30 18.28
C ILE A 70 -12.25 -11.45 18.83
N GLU A 71 -13.57 -11.36 18.71
CA GLU A 71 -14.49 -12.43 19.09
C GLU A 71 -14.16 -13.74 18.36
N ASP A 72 -14.04 -13.71 17.03
CA ASP A 72 -13.67 -14.90 16.23
C ASP A 72 -12.31 -15.47 16.65
N GLY A 73 -11.31 -14.62 16.89
CA GLY A 73 -9.99 -15.03 17.38
C GLY A 73 -10.05 -15.73 18.75
N ILE A 74 -10.86 -15.21 19.69
CA ILE A 74 -11.08 -15.84 21.00
C ILE A 74 -11.80 -17.18 20.86
N LEU A 75 -12.82 -17.27 19.99
CA LEU A 75 -13.55 -18.51 19.74
C LEU A 75 -12.64 -19.58 19.12
N LYS A 76 -11.77 -19.21 18.17
CA LYS A 76 -10.77 -20.12 17.60
C LYS A 76 -9.76 -20.60 18.64
N LEU A 77 -9.26 -19.69 19.49
CA LEU A 77 -8.31 -20.01 20.56
C LEU A 77 -8.87 -21.03 21.58
N ARG A 78 -10.20 -21.04 21.79
CA ARG A 78 -10.88 -22.03 22.65
C ARG A 78 -10.88 -23.43 22.05
N GLN A 79 -10.84 -23.56 20.72
CA GLN A 79 -10.84 -24.84 20.03
C GLN A 79 -9.41 -25.39 19.96
N ASP A 80 -8.48 -24.58 19.43
CA ASP A 80 -7.09 -24.95 19.27
C ASP A 80 -6.16 -23.75 19.49
N PRO A 81 -4.91 -23.97 19.97
CA PRO A 81 -3.93 -22.91 20.07
C PRO A 81 -3.63 -22.29 18.70
N ILE A 82 -3.97 -21.03 18.55
CA ILE A 82 -3.55 -20.19 17.44
C ILE A 82 -2.56 -19.14 17.96
N TRP A 83 -1.46 -18.92 17.24
CA TRP A 83 -0.48 -17.91 17.64
C TRP A 83 -0.65 -16.60 16.86
N GLN A 84 -1.25 -16.67 15.66
CA GLN A 84 -1.55 -15.52 14.83
C GLN A 84 -2.95 -15.64 14.21
N TYR A 85 -3.71 -14.55 14.30
CA TYR A 85 -4.99 -14.36 13.65
C TYR A 85 -4.83 -13.36 12.50
N ILE A 86 -5.31 -13.74 11.32
CA ILE A 86 -5.37 -12.87 10.15
C ILE A 86 -6.86 -12.77 9.78
N PRO A 87 -7.45 -11.55 9.82
CA PRO A 87 -8.82 -11.34 9.33
C PRO A 87 -8.99 -11.79 7.89
N ASN A 88 -10.23 -12.10 7.51
CA ASN A 88 -10.57 -12.36 6.12
C ASN A 88 -10.65 -11.05 5.33
N PHE A 89 -9.50 -10.48 4.98
CA PHE A 89 -9.42 -9.27 4.16
C PHE A 89 -9.95 -9.52 2.75
N ASP A 90 -10.39 -8.45 2.10
CA ASP A 90 -10.48 -8.43 0.65
C ASP A 90 -9.07 -8.34 0.05
N TRP A 91 -8.50 -9.49 -0.30
CA TRP A 91 -7.14 -9.58 -0.81
C TRP A 91 -6.95 -8.91 -2.17
N ASN A 92 -8.02 -8.72 -2.96
CA ASN A 92 -7.95 -7.95 -4.19
C ASN A 92 -7.69 -6.47 -3.86
N LEU A 93 -8.42 -5.90 -2.90
CA LEU A 93 -8.19 -4.54 -2.42
C LEU A 93 -6.81 -4.39 -1.78
N VAL A 94 -6.35 -5.39 -1.01
CA VAL A 94 -4.98 -5.38 -0.48
C VAL A 94 -3.96 -5.32 -1.61
N GLN A 95 -4.10 -6.14 -2.65
CA GLN A 95 -3.16 -6.15 -3.78
C GLN A 95 -3.21 -4.85 -4.58
N GLU A 96 -4.40 -4.30 -4.84
CA GLU A 96 -4.56 -3.05 -5.57
C GLU A 96 -3.83 -1.90 -4.88
N ASN A 97 -3.89 -1.85 -3.55
CA ASN A 97 -3.34 -0.74 -2.77
C ASN A 97 -1.87 -0.95 -2.35
N MET A 98 -1.44 -2.20 -2.16
CA MET A 98 -0.09 -2.54 -1.66
C MET A 98 0.84 -3.12 -2.74
N GLY A 99 0.31 -3.37 -3.94
CA GLY A 99 0.99 -4.06 -5.04
C GLY A 99 0.92 -5.59 -4.93
N PRO A 100 1.46 -6.34 -5.89
CA PRO A 100 1.56 -7.80 -5.80
C PRO A 100 2.66 -8.24 -4.81
N SER A 101 2.41 -9.33 -4.08
CA SER A 101 3.42 -9.95 -3.22
C SER A 101 3.25 -11.47 -3.18
N SER A 102 4.37 -12.20 -3.18
CA SER A 102 4.37 -13.66 -2.97
C SER A 102 3.78 -14.08 -1.62
N LEU A 103 3.70 -13.15 -0.64
CA LEU A 103 3.15 -13.42 0.69
C LEU A 103 1.64 -13.68 0.67
N TYR A 104 0.90 -13.05 -0.25
CA TYR A 104 -0.57 -13.16 -0.32
C TYR A 104 -1.11 -13.40 -1.73
N ALA A 105 -0.25 -13.57 -2.76
CA ALA A 105 -0.71 -13.82 -4.13
C ALA A 105 -1.66 -15.02 -4.26
N HIS A 106 -1.53 -16.02 -3.39
CA HIS A 106 -2.39 -17.20 -3.37
C HIS A 106 -3.77 -16.96 -2.72
N LEU A 107 -3.98 -15.80 -2.08
CA LEU A 107 -5.23 -15.41 -1.42
C LEU A 107 -6.06 -14.46 -2.28
N VAL A 108 -5.47 -13.91 -3.34
CA VAL A 108 -6.15 -13.06 -4.32
C VAL A 108 -7.02 -13.95 -5.20
N SER A 109 -8.29 -13.60 -5.33
CA SER A 109 -9.18 -14.29 -6.25
C SER A 109 -8.72 -14.03 -7.68
N ILE A 110 -8.30 -15.09 -8.39
CA ILE A 110 -8.17 -15.03 -9.84
C ILE A 110 -9.60 -15.09 -10.37
N GLU A 111 -10.26 -13.94 -10.47
CA GLU A 111 -11.41 -13.86 -11.35
C GLU A 111 -10.90 -14.19 -12.76
N VAL A 112 -11.28 -15.36 -13.28
CA VAL A 112 -11.23 -15.62 -14.72
C VAL A 112 -12.35 -14.78 -15.31
N THR A 113 -12.13 -13.48 -15.41
CA THR A 113 -13.02 -12.58 -16.10
C THR A 113 -12.71 -12.74 -17.59
N ASP A 114 -13.48 -13.58 -18.27
CA ASP A 114 -13.73 -13.39 -19.69
C ASP A 114 -14.22 -11.94 -19.86
N ASP A 115 -13.46 -11.14 -20.61
CA ASP A 115 -13.80 -9.85 -21.19
C ASP A 115 -14.95 -9.06 -20.51
N GLU A 116 -14.62 -8.26 -19.49
CA GLU A 116 -15.34 -6.99 -19.28
C GLU A 116 -14.38 -5.81 -19.38
N VAL A 117 -14.38 -5.25 -20.58
CA VAL A 117 -13.86 -3.96 -20.98
C VAL A 117 -14.45 -2.86 -20.07
N LYS A 118 -13.80 -2.61 -18.93
CA LYS A 118 -13.66 -1.24 -18.44
C LYS A 118 -12.35 -0.72 -18.98
N GLN A 119 -12.44 0.01 -20.09
CA GLN A 119 -11.44 1.01 -20.46
C GLN A 119 -11.38 2.07 -19.35
N ALA A 120 -10.82 1.73 -18.19
CA ALA A 120 -10.10 2.73 -17.42
C ALA A 120 -8.89 3.04 -18.29
N GLN A 121 -8.88 4.23 -18.90
CA GLN A 121 -7.75 4.71 -19.69
C GLN A 121 -6.45 4.30 -18.99
N GLU A 122 -5.65 3.46 -19.64
CA GLU A 122 -4.28 3.23 -19.19
C GLU A 122 -3.69 4.61 -18.95
N PRO A 123 -3.17 4.91 -17.74
CA PRO A 123 -2.64 6.22 -17.45
C PRO A 123 -1.49 6.47 -18.43
N THR A 124 -1.76 7.32 -19.42
CA THR A 124 -0.87 7.57 -20.56
C THR A 124 0.32 8.44 -20.16
N SER A 125 0.32 9.00 -18.95
CA SER A 125 1.41 9.81 -18.42
C SER A 125 1.86 9.39 -17.02
N VAL A 126 3.15 9.57 -16.74
CA VAL A 126 3.74 9.41 -15.40
C VAL A 126 3.00 10.25 -14.37
N ARG A 127 2.57 11.46 -14.75
CA ARG A 127 1.83 12.37 -13.89
C ARG A 127 0.51 11.77 -13.43
N ASP A 128 -0.26 11.16 -14.33
CA ASP A 128 -1.56 10.57 -14.00
C ASP A 128 -1.41 9.40 -13.01
N VAL A 129 -0.38 8.56 -13.21
CA VAL A 129 -0.07 7.47 -12.27
C VAL A 129 0.27 8.02 -10.89
N VAL A 130 1.14 9.04 -10.82
CA VAL A 130 1.57 9.66 -9.57
C VAL A 130 0.38 10.31 -8.86
N CYS A 131 -0.45 11.07 -9.58
CA CYS A 131 -1.65 11.72 -9.03
C CYS A 131 -2.64 10.69 -8.47
N ARG A 132 -2.86 9.59 -9.19
CA ARG A 132 -3.73 8.49 -8.75
C ARG A 132 -3.22 7.84 -7.47
N VAL A 133 -1.96 7.44 -7.43
CA VAL A 133 -1.39 6.73 -6.26
C VAL A 133 -1.31 7.64 -5.04
N LEU A 134 -0.99 8.93 -5.22
CA LEU A 134 -0.94 9.89 -4.13
C LEU A 134 -2.29 10.49 -3.78
N SER A 135 -3.33 10.22 -4.58
CA SER A 135 -4.66 10.84 -4.47
C SER A 135 -4.61 12.38 -4.39
N VAL A 136 -3.73 12.99 -5.20
CA VAL A 136 -3.52 14.45 -5.31
C VAL A 136 -4.03 14.93 -6.66
N ALA A 137 -4.69 16.09 -6.70
CA ALA A 137 -5.15 16.67 -7.95
C ALA A 137 -3.96 17.06 -8.85
N SER A 138 -4.12 16.92 -10.17
CA SER A 138 -3.03 17.22 -11.12
C SER A 138 -2.57 18.67 -11.07
N GLU A 139 -3.40 19.60 -10.60
CA GLU A 139 -3.04 21.01 -10.41
C GLU A 139 -2.22 21.30 -9.14
N ASP A 140 -2.34 20.43 -8.12
CA ASP A 140 -1.65 20.58 -6.83
C ASP A 140 -0.24 19.94 -6.82
N ILE A 141 0.09 19.17 -7.87
CA ILE A 141 1.39 18.51 -8.00
C ILE A 141 2.41 19.39 -8.74
N SER A 142 3.52 19.68 -8.06
CA SER A 142 4.64 20.45 -8.59
C SER A 142 5.74 19.52 -9.13
N MET A 143 6.39 19.97 -10.21
CA MET A 143 7.47 19.25 -10.88
C MET A 143 8.74 19.13 -10.02
N ASP A 144 8.95 20.08 -9.12
CA ASP A 144 10.21 20.27 -8.38
C ASP A 144 10.11 19.93 -6.90
N VAL A 145 8.91 19.62 -6.42
CA VAL A 145 8.69 19.23 -5.02
C VAL A 145 8.86 17.71 -4.89
N PRO A 146 9.63 17.22 -3.89
CA PRO A 146 9.76 15.79 -3.63
C PRO A 146 8.42 15.10 -3.40
N LEU A 147 8.23 13.90 -3.95
CA LEU A 147 6.98 13.14 -3.79
C LEU A 147 6.69 12.80 -2.32
N THR A 148 7.74 12.68 -1.50
CA THR A 148 7.66 12.51 -0.03
C THR A 148 6.94 13.68 0.65
N ALA A 149 7.02 14.90 0.12
CA ALA A 149 6.31 16.07 0.65
C ALA A 149 4.79 15.97 0.43
N TYR A 150 4.36 15.26 -0.62
CA TYR A 150 2.96 14.92 -0.89
C TYR A 150 2.48 13.70 -0.11
N GLY A 151 3.33 13.14 0.74
CA GLY A 151 2.99 12.00 1.59
C GLY A 151 3.26 10.65 0.96
N LEU A 152 4.10 10.59 -0.07
CA LEU A 152 4.69 9.33 -0.50
C LEU A 152 5.46 8.70 0.67
N ASP A 153 4.97 7.56 1.13
CA ASP A 153 5.62 6.68 2.07
C ASP A 153 6.05 5.38 1.36
N SER A 154 6.56 4.41 2.09
CA SER A 154 7.06 3.20 1.45
C SER A 154 5.96 2.32 0.85
N LEU A 155 4.75 2.30 1.42
CA LEU A 155 3.66 1.46 0.90
C LEU A 155 3.13 2.03 -0.40
N SER A 156 2.82 3.33 -0.39
CA SER A 156 2.51 4.10 -1.60
C SER A 156 3.67 4.12 -2.59
N ALA A 157 4.94 4.13 -2.16
CA ALA A 157 6.10 3.99 -3.06
C ALA A 157 6.25 2.60 -3.67
N ALA A 158 5.86 1.53 -2.97
CA ALA A 158 5.82 0.19 -3.54
C ALA A 158 4.72 0.09 -4.61
N SER A 159 3.52 0.59 -4.30
CA SER A 159 2.41 0.68 -5.25
C SER A 159 2.74 1.57 -6.46
N LEU A 160 3.41 2.71 -6.24
CA LEU A 160 3.85 3.62 -7.29
C LEU A 160 4.95 3.00 -8.16
N SER A 161 5.96 2.36 -7.56
CA SER A 161 7.02 1.64 -8.27
C SER A 161 6.45 0.56 -9.18
N TYR A 162 5.45 -0.18 -8.69
CA TYR A 162 4.75 -1.18 -9.49
C TYR A 162 3.93 -0.55 -10.62
N SER A 163 3.11 0.46 -10.31
CA SER A 163 2.24 1.14 -11.28
C SER A 163 3.03 1.84 -12.39
N LEU A 164 4.23 2.35 -12.07
CA LEU A 164 5.12 2.99 -13.04
C LEU A 164 5.96 1.99 -13.83
N ASN A 165 6.06 0.72 -13.44
CA ASN A 165 7.02 -0.23 -14.02
C ASN A 165 6.87 -0.43 -15.54
N ALA A 166 5.66 -0.25 -16.08
CA ALA A 166 5.40 -0.30 -17.52
C ALA A 166 5.88 0.94 -18.30
N ILE A 167 6.10 2.07 -17.62
CA ILE A 167 6.42 3.38 -18.20
C ILE A 167 7.86 3.78 -17.88
N VAL A 168 8.25 3.69 -16.60
CA VAL A 168 9.57 4.04 -16.10
C VAL A 168 10.01 3.08 -15.00
N ALA A 169 11.16 2.44 -15.20
CA ALA A 169 11.74 1.58 -14.17
C ALA A 169 12.29 2.43 -13.01
N VAL A 170 11.63 2.39 -11.85
CA VAL A 170 12.05 3.06 -10.62
C VAL A 170 11.77 2.20 -9.41
N SER A 171 12.73 2.10 -8.48
CA SER A 171 12.57 1.34 -7.24
C SER A 171 11.96 2.19 -6.11
N GLN A 172 11.34 1.52 -5.14
CA GLN A 172 10.83 2.13 -3.92
C GLN A 172 11.88 3.01 -3.19
N ILE A 173 13.13 2.54 -3.05
CA ILE A 173 14.21 3.29 -2.39
C ILE A 173 14.52 4.58 -3.15
N GLN A 174 14.54 4.52 -4.48
CA GLN A 174 14.76 5.71 -5.30
C GLN A 174 13.61 6.70 -5.17
N LEU A 175 12.36 6.23 -5.17
CA LEU A 175 11.18 7.08 -4.99
C LEU A 175 11.21 7.81 -3.64
N LEU A 176 11.69 7.15 -2.58
CA LEU A 176 11.81 7.74 -1.24
C LEU A 176 13.03 8.65 -1.05
N ALA A 177 13.98 8.66 -1.99
CA ALA A 177 15.17 9.49 -1.94
C ALA A 177 14.95 10.89 -2.54
N ASP A 178 13.89 11.57 -2.09
CA ASP A 178 13.45 12.89 -2.56
C ASP A 178 13.25 13.00 -4.09
N MET A 179 12.77 11.92 -4.70
CA MET A 179 12.44 11.92 -6.13
C MET A 179 11.35 12.95 -6.44
N THR A 180 11.51 13.71 -7.52
CA THR A 180 10.48 14.65 -8.01
C THR A 180 9.82 14.14 -9.29
N LEU A 181 8.65 14.72 -9.63
CA LEU A 181 7.96 14.38 -10.89
C LEU A 181 8.83 14.72 -12.12
N ARG A 182 9.60 15.82 -12.09
CA ARG A 182 10.57 16.16 -13.13
C ARG A 182 11.61 15.06 -13.35
N GLN A 183 12.12 14.47 -12.28
CA GLN A 183 13.13 13.42 -12.38
C GLN A 183 12.55 12.12 -12.95
N LEU A 184 11.28 11.81 -12.67
CA LEU A 184 10.60 10.67 -13.28
C LEU A 184 10.35 10.89 -14.78
N GLU A 185 9.90 12.09 -15.18
CA GLU A 185 9.72 12.43 -16.60
C GLU A 185 11.04 12.45 -17.36
N ALA A 186 12.11 13.00 -16.78
CA ALA A 186 13.44 12.97 -17.40
C ALA A 186 13.95 11.53 -17.62
N ARG A 187 13.63 10.59 -16.71
CA ARG A 187 13.97 9.18 -16.89
C ARG A 187 13.16 8.52 -18.01
N LEU A 188 11.90 8.89 -18.17
CA LEU A 188 11.08 8.45 -19.30
C LEU A 188 11.69 8.92 -20.64
N GLU A 189 12.15 10.18 -20.73
CA GLU A 189 12.79 10.71 -21.95
C GLU A 189 14.09 9.97 -22.31
N VAL A 190 14.88 9.60 -21.29
CA VAL A 190 16.14 8.84 -21.47
C VAL A 190 15.86 7.39 -21.87
N GLN A 191 14.83 6.75 -21.31
CA GLN A 191 14.45 5.38 -21.66
C GLN A 191 13.71 5.30 -23.02
N GLY A 192 12.99 6.36 -23.39
CA GLY A 192 12.28 6.49 -24.66
C GLY A 192 13.15 6.92 -25.85
N SER A 193 14.45 7.24 -25.64
CA SER A 193 15.40 7.52 -26.72
C SER A 193 16.16 6.25 -27.13
N PRO A 194 15.71 5.49 -28.16
CA PRO A 194 16.56 4.44 -28.73
C PRO A 194 17.83 5.09 -29.30
N GLY A 195 18.97 4.49 -28.96
CA GLY A 195 20.29 5.05 -29.20
C GLY A 195 20.46 5.77 -30.53
N LYS A 196 20.94 7.03 -30.46
CA LYS A 196 21.68 7.67 -31.54
C LYS A 196 22.81 6.72 -31.94
N LYS A 197 22.64 5.97 -33.04
CA LYS A 197 23.74 5.26 -33.70
C LYS A 197 24.80 6.29 -34.04
N ALA A 198 25.96 6.15 -33.41
CA ALA A 198 27.19 6.77 -33.88
C ALA A 198 27.42 6.33 -35.33
N THR A 199 27.59 7.31 -36.21
CA THR A 199 28.16 7.12 -37.56
C THR A 199 29.56 7.70 -37.53
#